data_AF-A0A978TMI9-F1
#
_entry.id   AF-A0A978TMI9-F1
#
_cell.length_a   1.000
_cell.length_b   1.000
_cell.length_c   1.000
_cell.angle_alpha   90.00
_cell.angle_beta   90.00
_cell.angle_gamma   90.00
#
_symmetry.space_group_name_H-M   'P 1'
#
loop_
_entity.id
_entity.type
_entity.pdbx_description
1 polymer ?
#
loop_
_entity_poly.entity_id
_entity_poly.type
_entity_poly.pdbx_seq_one_letter_code
_entity_poly.pdbx_strand_id
1 'polypeptide(L)'
;MKSKLSRSNGHSFFNISEGDRIGLTGGTTFANLAFTAIDLTLDGVTQVSTAIQLGAMGPYMGTVRGITPDLLNASMFAGVTI
;
A
#
# COMPACT_ATOMS: atom_id res chain seq x y z
N MET A 1 -27.65 7.55 -17.28
CA MET A 1 -26.65 8.54 -16.83
C MET A 1 -25.35 7.78 -16.56
N LYS A 2 -24.25 8.10 -17.26
CA LYS A 2 -22.97 7.43 -17.04
C LYS A 2 -22.27 8.14 -15.87
N SER A 3 -22.20 7.51 -14.70
CA SER A 3 -21.43 8.05 -13.57
C SER A 3 -19.95 7.97 -13.93
N LYS A 4 -19.31 9.14 -14.07
CA LYS A 4 -17.88 9.27 -14.27
C LYS A 4 -17.22 9.10 -12.90
N LEU A 5 -16.50 8.01 -12.71
CA LEU A 5 -15.67 7.81 -11.52
C LEU A 5 -14.57 8.88 -11.52
N SER A 6 -14.66 9.86 -10.61
CA SER A 6 -13.63 10.89 -10.44
C SER A 6 -12.51 10.33 -9.58
N ARG A 7 -11.37 9.99 -10.19
CA ARG A 7 -10.13 9.61 -9.49
C ARG A 7 -9.51 10.86 -8.85
N SER A 8 -10.09 11.37 -7.76
CA SER A 8 -9.55 12.54 -7.05
C SER A 8 -8.71 12.18 -5.82
N ASN A 9 -8.81 10.96 -5.30
CA ASN A 9 -7.93 10.47 -4.25
C ASN A 9 -7.29 9.17 -4.73
N GLY A 10 -6.08 9.26 -5.29
CA GLY A 10 -5.33 8.12 -5.82
C GLY A 10 -4.87 7.19 -4.71
N HIS A 11 -5.79 6.37 -4.17
CA HIS A 11 -5.41 5.21 -3.39
C HIS A 11 -4.84 4.19 -4.37
N SER A 12 -3.52 4.08 -4.41
CA SER A 12 -2.83 3.05 -5.17
C SER A 12 -3.01 1.72 -4.45
N PHE A 13 -3.70 0.79 -5.12
CA PHE A 13 -3.83 -0.59 -4.68
C PHE A 13 -2.76 -1.42 -5.40
N PHE A 14 -1.91 -2.09 -4.65
CA PHE A 14 -0.86 -2.95 -5.18
C PHE A 14 -1.27 -4.42 -5.01
N ASN A 15 -1.29 -5.16 -6.11
CA ASN A 15 -1.21 -6.62 -6.08
C ASN A 15 0.28 -6.96 -6.18
N ILE A 16 0.86 -7.52 -5.13
CA ILE A 16 2.28 -7.84 -5.06
C ILE A 16 2.44 -9.34 -5.23
N SER A 17 3.30 -9.74 -6.17
CA SER A 17 3.73 -11.13 -6.37
C SER A 17 5.12 -11.36 -5.76
N GLU A 18 5.54 -12.61 -5.65
CA GLU A 18 6.90 -12.94 -5.22
C GLU A 18 7.93 -12.30 -6.15
N GLY A 19 8.88 -11.55 -5.57
CA GLY A 19 9.92 -10.82 -6.31
C GLY A 19 9.59 -9.37 -6.64
N ASP A 20 8.33 -8.94 -6.51
CA ASP A 20 7.94 -7.54 -6.70
C ASP A 20 8.45 -6.66 -5.55
N ARG A 21 8.74 -5.38 -5.85
CA ARG A 21 9.15 -4.38 -4.85
C ARG A 21 8.35 -3.09 -4.97
N ILE A 22 7.97 -2.54 -3.83
CA ILE A 22 7.38 -1.20 -3.72
C ILE A 22 8.51 -0.17 -3.71
N GLY A 23 8.49 0.77 -4.66
CA GLY A 23 9.42 1.89 -4.69
C GLY A 23 9.10 2.92 -3.61
N LEU A 24 10.10 3.27 -2.80
CA LEU A 24 10.04 4.38 -1.83
C LEU A 24 10.84 5.56 -2.37
N THR A 25 10.25 6.76 -2.34
CA THR A 25 10.85 7.99 -2.86
C THR A 25 11.08 9.01 -1.75
N GLY A 26 11.86 10.06 -2.04
CA GLY A 26 12.04 11.20 -1.13
C GLY A 26 12.80 10.84 0.16
N GLY A 27 13.70 9.85 0.12
CA GLY A 27 14.49 9.42 1.28
C GLY A 27 13.72 8.55 2.28
N THR A 28 12.49 8.15 1.97
CA THR A 28 11.70 7.23 2.80
C THR A 28 12.31 5.84 2.79
N THR A 29 12.42 5.22 3.96
CA THR A 29 12.87 3.84 4.15
C THR A 29 11.75 3.00 4.77
N PHE A 30 11.89 1.67 4.73
CA PHE A 30 10.94 0.74 5.37
C PHE A 30 10.71 1.07 6.86
N ALA A 31 11.76 1.48 7.57
CA ALA A 31 11.67 1.85 8.99
C ALA A 31 10.82 3.11 9.25
N ASN A 32 10.55 3.91 8.22
CA ASN A 32 9.67 5.06 8.32
C ASN A 32 8.19 4.70 8.10
N LEU A 33 7.87 3.46 7.76
CA LEU A 33 6.51 3.05 7.42
C LEU A 33 5.77 2.48 8.64
N ALA A 34 4.47 2.74 8.67
CA ALA A 34 3.54 2.03 9.54
C ALA A 34 2.61 1.17 8.70
N PHE A 35 2.32 -0.03 9.21
CA PHE A 35 1.47 -1.02 8.58
C PHE A 35 0.24 -1.26 9.45
N THR A 36 -0.94 -1.22 8.87
CA THR A 36 -2.19 -1.48 9.59
C THR A 36 -3.03 -2.47 8.81
N ALA A 37 -3.49 -3.52 9.48
CA ALA A 37 -4.41 -4.47 8.90
C ALA A 37 -5.76 -3.80 8.66
N ILE A 38 -6.31 -3.96 7.46
CA ILE A 38 -7.62 -3.44 7.07
C ILE A 38 -8.39 -4.51 6.31
N ASP A 39 -9.71 -4.47 6.38
CA ASP A 39 -10.56 -5.22 5.46
C ASP A 39 -10.77 -4.40 4.19
N LEU A 40 -10.32 -4.94 3.06
CA LEU A 40 -10.48 -4.31 1.76
C LEU A 40 -11.47 -5.10 0.92
N THR A 41 -12.56 -4.45 0.52
CA THR A 41 -13.54 -4.98 -0.43
C THR A 41 -13.28 -4.40 -1.82
N LEU A 42 -12.90 -5.25 -2.77
CA LEU A 42 -12.74 -4.90 -4.19
C LEU A 42 -13.48 -5.92 -5.04
N ASP A 43 -14.26 -5.44 -6.02
CA ASP A 43 -15.08 -6.26 -6.92
C ASP A 43 -16.00 -7.26 -6.18
N GLY A 44 -16.52 -6.85 -5.01
CA GLY A 44 -17.40 -7.66 -4.18
C GLY A 44 -16.70 -8.73 -3.33
N VAL A 45 -15.35 -8.80 -3.36
CA VAL A 45 -14.57 -9.72 -2.54
C VAL A 45 -13.88 -8.96 -1.43
N THR A 46 -14.14 -9.34 -0.17
CA THR A 46 -13.48 -8.79 1.02
C THR A 46 -12.33 -9.67 1.44
N GLN A 47 -11.17 -9.07 1.70
CA GLN A 47 -10.00 -9.77 2.22
C GLN A 47 -9.15 -8.87 3.11
N VAL A 48 -8.51 -9.48 4.11
CA VAL A 48 -7.54 -8.79 4.97
C VAL A 48 -6.37 -8.33 4.10
N SER A 49 -6.04 -7.05 4.23
CA SER A 49 -5.05 -6.33 3.44
C SER A 49 -4.26 -5.39 4.35
N THR A 50 -3.22 -4.76 3.82
CA THR A 50 -2.37 -3.86 4.60
C THR A 50 -2.42 -2.44 4.05
N ALA A 51 -2.79 -1.49 4.90
CA ALA A 51 -2.56 -0.07 4.70
C ALA A 51 -1.11 0.30 5.03
N ILE A 52 -0.49 1.12 4.18
CA ILE A 52 0.86 1.67 4.36
C ILE A 52 0.74 3.18 4.58
N GLN A 53 1.34 3.66 5.67
CA GLN A 53 1.44 5.06 6.03
C GLN A 53 2.88 5.45 6.31
N LEU A 54 3.22 6.73 6.14
CA LEU A 54 4.51 7.26 6.58
C LEU A 54 4.46 7.50 8.09
N GLY A 55 4.82 6.50 8.89
CA GLY A 55 4.63 6.50 10.34
C GLY A 55 3.16 6.36 10.73
N ALA A 56 2.90 6.15 12.03
CA ALA A 56 1.57 5.77 12.53
C ALA A 56 0.47 6.82 12.34
N MET A 57 0.83 8.09 12.15
CA MET A 57 -0.11 9.20 11.96
C MET A 57 0.19 10.04 10.72
N GLY A 58 1.12 9.59 9.85
CA GLY A 58 1.48 10.35 8.67
C GLY A 58 0.61 10.04 7.45
N PRO A 59 0.97 10.62 6.29
CA PRO A 59 0.20 10.48 5.06
C PRO A 59 0.05 9.03 4.62
N TYR A 60 -1.10 8.73 4.04
CA TYR A 60 -1.38 7.45 3.41
C TYR A 60 -0.54 7.28 2.14
N MET A 61 0.17 6.17 2.02
CA MET A 61 1.02 5.88 0.86
C MET A 61 0.38 4.88 -0.09
N GLY A 62 -0.41 3.92 0.42
CA GLY A 62 -1.07 2.93 -0.42
C GLY A 62 -1.62 1.74 0.35
N THR A 63 -2.25 0.82 -0.39
CA THR A 63 -2.76 -0.45 0.14
C THR A 63 -2.12 -1.63 -0.58
N VAL A 64 -1.67 -2.63 0.16
CA VAL A 64 -1.29 -3.94 -0.39
C VAL A 64 -2.44 -4.90 -0.17
N ARG A 65 -3.04 -5.38 -1.25
CA ARG A 65 -4.22 -6.24 -1.20
C ARG A 65 -3.82 -7.67 -0.80
N GLY A 66 -4.55 -8.26 0.15
CA GLY A 66 -4.42 -9.69 0.48
C GLY A 66 -3.19 -10.09 1.28
N ILE A 67 -2.39 -9.14 1.72
CA ILE A 67 -1.19 -9.37 2.51
C ILE A 67 -1.42 -8.74 3.88
N THR A 68 -1.20 -9.49 4.95
CA THR A 68 -1.25 -8.98 6.32
C THR A 68 0.07 -8.28 6.69
N PRO A 69 0.06 -7.34 7.65
CA PRO A 69 1.25 -6.57 8.01
C PRO A 69 2.48 -7.42 8.34
N ASP A 70 2.29 -8.54 9.02
CA ASP A 70 3.38 -9.43 9.46
C ASP A 70 4.12 -10.12 8.31
N LEU A 71 3.52 -10.17 7.11
CA LEU A 71 4.13 -10.74 5.91
C LEU A 71 4.95 -9.70 5.13
N LEU A 72 4.79 -8.41 5.42
CA LEU A 72 5.59 -7.36 4.81
C LEU A 72 6.94 -7.26 5.51
N ASN A 73 8.00 -7.18 4.72
CA ASN A 73 9.36 -7.02 5.22
C ASN A 73 10.16 -6.08 4.32
N ALA A 74 11.29 -5.59 4.84
CA ALA A 74 12.10 -4.57 4.15
C ALA A 74 12.56 -4.98 2.74
N SER A 75 12.70 -6.27 2.42
CA SER A 75 13.13 -6.72 1.09
C SER A 75 12.09 -6.45 -0.02
N MET A 76 10.82 -6.29 0.38
CA MET A 76 9.71 -5.91 -0.50
C MET A 76 9.67 -4.42 -0.80
N PHE A 77 10.56 -3.62 -0.22
CA PHE A 77 10.62 -2.17 -0.39
C PHE A 77 11.99 -1.77 -0.93
N ALA A 78 12.01 -1.07 -2.06
CA ALA A 78 13.23 -0.55 -2.65
C ALA A 78 13.26 0.97 -2.48
N GLY A 79 14.28 1.49 -1.79
CA GLY A 79 14.58 2.91 -1.86
C GLY A 79 14.98 3.25 -3.29
N VAL A 80 14.21 4.12 -3.95
CA VAL A 80 14.55 4.64 -5.27
C VAL A 80 15.17 6.01 -5.05
N THR A 81 16.48 6.11 -5.26
CA THR A 81 17.14 7.41 -5.44
C THR A 81 16.79 7.89 -6.84
N ILE A 82 15.94 8.92 -6.93
CA ILE A 82 15.59 9.61 -8.19
C ILE A 82 16.45 10.86 -8.28
#